data_AF-D2Z7V4-F1
#
_entry.id   AF-D2Z7V4-F1
#
_cell.length_a   1.000
_cell.length_b   1.000
_cell.length_c   1.000
_cell.angle_alpha   90.00
_cell.angle_beta   90.00
_cell.angle_gamma   90.00
#
_symmetry.space_group_name_H-M   'P 1'
#
loop_
_entity.id
_entity.type
_entity.pdbx_description
1 polymer ?
#
loop_
_entity_poly.entity_id
_entity_poly.type
_entity_poly.pdbx_seq_one_letter_code
_entity_poly.pdbx_strand_id
1 'polypeptide(L)'
;MSIVSEDALPENHSVRVADNFKFFSDRIFGNPDVVVPLCKGLSKLMVVDVELDRNYDNPQLIFESMNSTGKELSQADLIRNFVLMGLDNGIQTELYRKYWRPMELSFGQEAYSQSFDDFMRHYLTLIAGEIPNKNAVYEAFKKYSRNTKTVEAGIDSLLSDIRRYSRYFCAMALGLEPDPSLKEAFYDLRSLKVDVAYPFLLGLYDRYDNDLLEKEEFLSIVRMVESYVFRRVICSIPTNSLNKTFADFALHVRDFNGENLMDSLAVRFCTFSSYKRFPDDEEFGKNLLSVDLYSKVRTRSYCLRKLENHRRKEKIGPNEYSIEHIMPQNKDLSGSWKDDLGPDWERIHGTWLHTIGNLTLTGYNSEYSDRPFCEKRDMEGGFRSSPLKLNDGLGQVERWNEDAIKTRGEALSSLALKVWPSLEVPPEFAEINEKTSSINGNGYGIEGHPYLYVESGDYVPGIKELFDSLRTEILAIDPCVTEHFLKLYVAYKADTNFVDIVPQKRGLRLSLNMKFRDLVDVKGVCRDITDVGRWGNGDVELTLSSKEEIPYVMGLIRQSFEIQMSNGA
;
A
#
# COMPACT_ATOMS: atom_id res chain seq x y z
N MET A 1 12.74 25.12 -31.60
CA MET A 1 12.96 26.37 -32.34
C MET A 1 13.61 27.42 -31.45
N SER A 2 13.03 27.83 -30.31
CA SER A 2 13.61 28.90 -29.47
C SER A 2 15.10 28.75 -29.13
N ILE A 3 15.59 27.55 -28.81
CA ILE A 3 17.02 27.30 -28.57
C ILE A 3 17.89 27.59 -29.81
N VAL A 4 17.43 27.20 -30.99
CA VAL A 4 18.15 27.42 -32.26
C VAL A 4 18.07 28.88 -32.69
N SER A 5 16.94 29.53 -32.39
CA SER A 5 16.69 30.95 -32.69
C SER A 5 17.30 31.91 -31.65
N GLU A 6 17.86 31.40 -30.55
CA GLU A 6 18.29 32.18 -29.37
C GLU A 6 17.17 33.04 -28.73
N ASP A 7 15.91 32.65 -28.94
CA ASP A 7 14.75 33.30 -28.33
C ASP A 7 14.54 32.85 -26.89
N ALA A 8 13.78 33.63 -26.12
CA ALA A 8 13.31 33.22 -24.79
C ALA A 8 12.62 31.85 -24.85
N LEU A 9 12.99 30.96 -23.92
CA LEU A 9 12.38 29.65 -23.82
C LEU A 9 10.88 29.78 -23.49
N PRO A 10 10.01 28.97 -24.12
CA PRO A 10 8.60 28.91 -23.74
C PRO A 10 8.43 28.56 -22.26
N GLU A 11 7.35 29.03 -21.65
CA GLU A 11 7.03 28.77 -20.24
C GLU A 11 7.02 27.26 -19.90
N ASN A 12 6.54 26.42 -20.83
CA ASN A 12 6.52 24.96 -20.72
C ASN A 12 7.57 24.28 -21.63
N HIS A 13 8.77 24.84 -21.73
CA HIS A 13 9.86 24.24 -22.50
C HIS A 13 10.29 22.88 -21.91
N SER A 14 10.86 22.01 -22.75
CA SER A 14 11.37 20.73 -22.26
C SER A 14 12.66 20.94 -21.45
N VAL A 15 12.62 20.54 -20.17
CA VAL A 15 13.77 20.55 -19.24
C VAL A 15 14.88 19.67 -19.80
N ARG A 16 14.57 18.47 -20.29
CA ARG A 16 15.59 17.58 -20.90
C ARG A 16 16.26 18.19 -22.12
N VAL A 17 15.53 18.90 -22.97
CA VAL A 17 16.12 19.56 -24.14
C VAL A 17 17.02 20.72 -23.67
N ALA A 18 16.59 21.50 -22.67
CA ALA A 18 17.40 22.57 -22.09
C ALA A 18 18.66 22.03 -21.39
N ASP A 19 18.55 20.97 -20.59
CA ASP A 19 19.67 20.32 -19.91
C ASP A 19 20.66 19.71 -20.90
N ASN A 20 20.16 19.01 -21.93
CA ASN A 20 21.01 18.47 -22.99
C ASN A 20 21.72 19.60 -23.74
N PHE A 21 21.02 20.67 -24.08
CA PHE A 21 21.62 21.84 -24.73
C PHE A 21 22.71 22.46 -23.87
N LYS A 22 22.45 22.66 -22.57
CA LYS A 22 23.43 23.16 -21.60
C LYS A 22 24.65 22.24 -21.50
N PHE A 23 24.42 20.93 -21.34
CA PHE A 23 25.47 19.93 -21.29
C PHE A 23 26.38 19.96 -22.53
N PHE A 24 25.79 19.98 -23.74
CA PHE A 24 26.56 20.04 -24.97
C PHE A 24 27.27 21.39 -25.14
N SER A 25 26.61 22.49 -24.77
CA SER A 25 27.21 23.82 -24.79
C SER A 25 28.46 23.87 -23.90
N ASP A 26 28.34 23.44 -22.64
CA ASP A 26 29.45 23.41 -21.68
C ASP A 26 30.62 22.55 -22.19
N ARG A 27 30.31 21.40 -22.81
CA ARG A 27 31.32 20.48 -23.36
C ARG A 27 32.02 21.00 -24.61
N ILE A 28 31.29 21.68 -25.49
CA ILE A 28 31.82 22.16 -26.78
C ILE A 28 32.57 23.48 -26.57
N PHE A 29 31.99 24.44 -25.84
CA PHE A 29 32.64 25.72 -25.57
C PHE A 29 33.79 25.59 -24.55
N GLY A 30 33.72 24.61 -23.65
CA GLY A 30 34.80 24.30 -22.70
C GLY A 30 36.02 23.60 -23.30
N ASN A 31 35.93 23.10 -24.55
CA ASN A 31 37.05 22.45 -25.24
C ASN A 31 36.95 22.63 -26.77
N PRO A 32 37.55 23.71 -27.33
CA PRO A 32 37.49 24.00 -28.76
C PRO A 32 38.03 22.88 -29.66
N ASP A 33 38.95 22.06 -29.16
CA ASP A 33 39.55 20.96 -29.92
C ASP A 33 38.53 19.84 -30.23
N VAL A 34 37.38 19.81 -29.53
CA VAL A 34 36.33 18.80 -29.74
C VAL A 34 35.46 19.06 -30.97
N VAL A 35 35.45 20.30 -31.49
CA VAL A 35 34.54 20.72 -32.57
C VAL A 35 34.78 19.94 -33.87
N VAL A 36 36.04 19.85 -34.31
CA VAL A 36 36.39 19.16 -35.56
C VAL A 36 36.07 17.65 -35.49
N PRO A 37 36.46 16.92 -34.42
CA PRO A 37 36.01 15.54 -34.21
C PRO A 37 34.49 15.38 -34.16
N LEU A 38 33.78 16.30 -33.49
CA LEU A 38 32.32 16.27 -33.39
C LEU A 38 31.66 16.40 -34.76
N CYS A 39 32.06 17.37 -35.59
CA CYS A 39 31.54 17.51 -36.95
C CYS A 39 31.80 16.27 -37.81
N LYS A 40 32.99 15.66 -37.69
CA LYS A 40 33.32 14.39 -38.37
C LYS A 40 32.51 13.21 -37.84
N GLY A 41 32.09 13.25 -36.58
CA GLY A 41 31.18 12.27 -35.98
C GLY A 41 29.75 12.45 -36.48
N LEU A 42 29.25 13.68 -36.48
CA LEU A 42 27.91 14.03 -36.98
C LEU A 42 27.74 13.66 -38.45
N SER A 43 28.77 13.84 -39.29
CA SER A 43 28.72 13.41 -40.70
C SER A 43 28.62 11.90 -40.91
N LYS A 44 28.77 11.10 -39.84
CA LYS A 44 28.58 9.64 -39.87
C LYS A 44 27.20 9.22 -39.36
N LEU A 45 26.36 10.15 -38.90
CA LEU A 45 24.99 9.84 -38.52
C LEU A 45 24.19 9.46 -39.76
N MET A 46 23.57 8.30 -39.73
CA MET A 46 22.65 7.85 -40.75
C MET A 46 21.23 7.93 -40.20
N VAL A 47 20.35 8.61 -40.93
CA VAL A 47 18.92 8.63 -40.64
C VAL A 47 18.28 7.56 -41.51
N VAL A 48 17.56 6.64 -40.88
CA VAL A 48 16.72 5.66 -41.57
C VAL A 48 15.31 6.21 -41.55
N ASP A 49 14.77 6.51 -42.73
CA ASP A 49 13.39 6.90 -42.91
C ASP A 49 12.59 5.70 -43.43
N VAL A 50 11.43 5.45 -42.82
CA VAL A 50 10.56 4.32 -43.16
C VAL A 50 9.18 4.89 -43.49
N GLU A 51 8.92 4.99 -44.79
CA GLU A 51 7.61 5.42 -45.30
C GLU A 51 6.63 4.26 -45.29
N LEU A 52 5.42 4.49 -44.79
CA LEU A 52 4.39 3.46 -44.61
C LEU A 52 3.19 3.76 -45.52
N ASP A 53 2.70 2.74 -46.22
CA ASP A 53 1.42 2.82 -46.95
C ASP A 53 0.26 2.53 -46.01
N ARG A 54 -0.54 3.56 -45.71
CA ARG A 54 -1.67 3.45 -44.78
C ARG A 54 -2.75 2.43 -45.18
N ASN A 55 -2.78 1.97 -46.43
CA ASN A 55 -3.75 0.97 -46.89
C ASN A 55 -3.31 -0.47 -46.62
N TYR A 56 -2.01 -0.71 -46.49
CA TYR A 56 -1.43 -2.06 -46.39
C TYR A 56 -0.61 -2.26 -45.11
N ASP A 57 0.07 -1.21 -44.67
CA ASP A 57 0.92 -1.20 -43.49
C ASP A 57 0.11 -0.79 -42.26
N ASN A 58 0.42 -1.43 -41.13
CA ASN A 58 -0.08 -1.04 -39.83
C ASN A 58 1.05 -0.33 -39.05
N PRO A 59 1.05 1.01 -38.96
CA PRO A 59 2.10 1.77 -38.29
C PRO A 59 2.33 1.35 -36.85
N GLN A 60 1.27 0.93 -36.16
CA GLN A 60 1.34 0.49 -34.78
C GLN A 60 2.11 -0.83 -34.65
N LEU A 61 1.77 -1.85 -35.46
CA LEU A 61 2.43 -3.15 -35.40
C LEU A 61 3.92 -3.05 -35.79
N ILE A 62 4.23 -2.23 -36.79
CA ILE A 62 5.62 -1.98 -37.22
C ILE A 62 6.40 -1.30 -36.09
N PHE A 63 5.82 -0.29 -35.45
CA PHE A 63 6.44 0.40 -34.31
C PHE A 63 6.66 -0.54 -33.11
N GLU A 64 5.68 -1.38 -32.76
CA GLU A 64 5.83 -2.38 -31.70
C GLU A 64 6.95 -3.38 -32.01
N SER A 65 6.99 -3.90 -33.25
CA SER A 65 8.05 -4.82 -33.70
C SER A 65 9.43 -4.18 -33.59
N MET A 66 9.59 -2.91 -33.99
CA MET A 66 10.87 -2.21 -33.89
C MET A 66 11.30 -2.01 -32.44
N ASN A 67 10.40 -1.59 -31.56
CA ASN A 67 10.73 -1.32 -30.16
C ASN A 67 11.07 -2.58 -29.35
N SER A 68 10.60 -3.75 -29.77
CA SER A 68 10.91 -5.04 -29.12
C SER A 68 12.41 -5.41 -29.14
N THR A 69 13.22 -4.74 -29.97
CA THR A 69 14.64 -5.05 -30.18
C THR A 69 15.61 -4.09 -29.47
N GLY A 70 15.10 -3.10 -28.71
CA GLY A 70 15.90 -2.03 -28.07
C GLY A 70 15.55 -1.77 -26.60
N LYS A 71 15.93 -0.57 -26.09
CA LYS A 71 15.49 -0.13 -24.76
C LYS A 71 13.97 0.06 -24.79
N GLU A 72 13.27 -0.63 -23.89
CA GLU A 72 11.81 -0.56 -23.81
C GLU A 72 11.34 0.88 -23.59
N LEU A 73 10.29 1.26 -24.34
CA LEU A 73 9.57 2.51 -24.13
C LEU A 73 8.82 2.46 -22.80
N SER A 74 8.53 3.64 -22.24
CA SER A 74 7.64 3.73 -21.09
C SER A 74 6.23 3.24 -21.46
N GLN A 75 5.45 2.76 -20.48
CA GLN A 75 4.06 2.36 -20.77
C GLN A 75 3.26 3.57 -21.25
N ALA A 76 3.56 4.77 -20.73
CA ALA A 76 3.03 6.04 -21.21
C ALA A 76 3.22 6.25 -22.73
N ASP A 77 4.45 6.05 -23.22
CA ASP A 77 4.77 6.22 -24.64
C ASP A 77 4.08 5.15 -25.50
N LEU A 78 4.06 3.90 -25.05
CA LEU A 78 3.36 2.81 -25.74
C LEU A 78 1.86 3.11 -25.88
N ILE A 79 1.20 3.53 -24.80
CA ILE A 79 -0.22 3.89 -24.81
C ILE A 79 -0.49 5.09 -25.71
N ARG A 80 0.33 6.15 -25.62
CA ARG A 80 0.20 7.33 -26.50
C ARG A 80 0.27 6.94 -27.97
N ASN A 81 1.24 6.09 -28.30
CA ASN A 81 1.47 5.67 -29.67
C ASN A 81 0.34 4.77 -30.17
N PHE A 82 -0.15 3.85 -29.33
CA PHE A 82 -1.32 3.03 -29.63
C PHE A 82 -2.56 3.87 -29.98
N VAL A 83 -2.89 4.87 -29.16
CA VAL A 83 -4.13 5.65 -29.33
C VAL A 83 -4.05 6.70 -30.44
N LEU A 84 -2.85 7.08 -30.89
CA LEU A 84 -2.66 8.19 -31.83
C LEU A 84 -2.09 7.79 -33.21
N MET A 85 -1.20 6.80 -33.29
CA MET A 85 -0.43 6.53 -34.53
C MET A 85 -1.28 6.01 -35.69
N GLY A 86 -2.38 5.31 -35.41
CA GLY A 86 -3.28 4.79 -36.44
C GLY A 86 -4.25 5.82 -37.02
N LEU A 87 -4.23 7.07 -36.53
CA LEU A 87 -5.20 8.10 -36.89
C LEU A 87 -4.69 9.01 -38.03
N ASP A 88 -5.62 9.68 -38.70
CA ASP A 88 -5.28 10.74 -39.64
C ASP A 88 -4.57 11.90 -38.96
N ASN A 89 -3.59 12.52 -39.64
CA ASN A 89 -2.70 13.52 -39.05
C ASN A 89 -3.47 14.72 -38.43
N GLY A 90 -4.58 15.13 -39.05
CA GLY A 90 -5.47 16.16 -38.50
C GLY A 90 -6.10 15.76 -37.18
N ILE A 91 -6.70 14.57 -37.13
CA ILE A 91 -7.36 14.00 -35.94
C ILE A 91 -6.32 13.71 -34.84
N GLN A 92 -5.18 13.15 -35.22
CA GLN A 92 -4.05 12.89 -34.33
C GLN A 92 -3.60 14.17 -33.62
N THR A 93 -3.40 15.25 -34.39
CA THR A 93 -2.99 16.56 -33.85
C THR A 93 -4.07 17.14 -32.95
N GLU A 94 -5.34 17.03 -33.34
CA GLU A 94 -6.48 17.50 -32.55
C GLU A 94 -6.56 16.77 -31.19
N LEU A 95 -6.62 15.44 -31.20
CA LEU A 95 -6.73 14.63 -29.98
C LEU A 95 -5.51 14.79 -29.07
N TYR A 96 -4.31 14.88 -29.65
CA TYR A 96 -3.10 15.17 -28.87
C TYR A 96 -3.20 16.52 -28.16
N ARG A 97 -3.59 17.60 -28.87
CA ARG A 97 -3.70 18.94 -28.28
C ARG A 97 -4.86 19.05 -27.29
N LYS A 98 -5.98 18.38 -27.57
CA LYS A 98 -7.21 18.43 -26.76
C LYS A 98 -7.08 17.61 -25.48
N TYR A 99 -6.46 16.43 -25.53
CA TYR A 99 -6.45 15.49 -24.41
C TYR A 99 -5.05 15.19 -23.87
N TRP A 100 -4.16 14.70 -24.73
CA TRP A 100 -2.90 14.11 -24.27
C TRP A 100 -1.90 15.16 -23.74
N ARG A 101 -1.74 16.26 -24.46
CA ARG A 101 -0.80 17.33 -24.09
C ARG A 101 -1.19 18.03 -22.78
N PRO A 102 -2.46 18.43 -22.55
CA PRO A 102 -2.86 18.97 -21.25
C PRO A 102 -2.60 18.00 -20.09
N MET A 103 -2.78 16.69 -20.31
CA MET A 103 -2.46 15.67 -19.33
C MET A 103 -0.95 15.62 -19.04
N GLU A 104 -0.08 15.55 -20.06
CA GLU A 104 1.38 15.61 -19.89
C GLU A 104 1.82 16.84 -19.07
N LEU A 105 1.21 18.00 -19.34
CA LEU A 105 1.49 19.24 -18.60
C LEU A 105 1.01 19.20 -17.15
N SER A 106 -0.11 18.51 -16.87
CA SER A 106 -0.68 18.42 -15.52
C SER A 106 0.18 17.59 -14.57
N PHE A 107 0.81 16.53 -15.09
CA PHE A 107 1.81 15.78 -14.31
C PHE A 107 3.08 16.59 -14.07
N GLY A 108 3.47 17.44 -15.03
CA GLY A 108 4.81 18.00 -15.09
C GLY A 108 5.83 16.98 -15.60
N GLN A 109 7.00 17.47 -16.06
CA GLN A 109 7.92 16.65 -16.86
C GLN A 109 8.54 15.47 -16.09
N GLU A 110 8.89 15.68 -14.83
CA GLU A 110 9.49 14.63 -13.98
C GLU A 110 8.46 13.59 -13.57
N ALA A 111 7.33 14.02 -12.99
CA ALA A 111 6.32 13.10 -12.50
C ALA A 111 5.61 12.35 -13.64
N TYR A 112 5.51 12.92 -14.85
CA TYR A 112 5.01 12.19 -16.01
C TYR A 112 5.86 10.94 -16.32
N SER A 113 7.19 11.07 -16.21
CA SER A 113 8.10 9.94 -16.45
C SER A 113 8.09 8.89 -15.34
N GLN A 114 7.70 9.26 -14.11
CA GLN A 114 7.82 8.39 -12.93
C GLN A 114 6.49 7.79 -12.46
N SER A 115 5.38 8.51 -12.66
CA SER A 115 4.09 8.20 -12.04
C SER A 115 2.96 7.92 -13.02
N PHE A 116 3.17 8.14 -14.33
CA PHE A 116 2.13 7.86 -15.33
C PHE A 116 1.77 6.38 -15.40
N ASP A 117 2.77 5.49 -15.34
CA ASP A 117 2.55 4.05 -15.41
C ASP A 117 1.74 3.56 -14.20
N ASP A 118 2.01 4.09 -13.01
CA ASP A 118 1.21 3.82 -11.80
C ASP A 118 -0.21 4.38 -11.94
N PHE A 119 -0.38 5.60 -12.46
CA PHE A 119 -1.70 6.17 -12.76
C PHE A 119 -2.51 5.25 -13.69
N MET A 120 -1.93 4.82 -14.81
CA MET A 120 -2.63 3.96 -15.77
C MET A 120 -3.00 2.61 -15.15
N ARG A 121 -2.14 2.05 -14.29
CA ARG A 121 -2.47 0.84 -13.54
C ARG A 121 -3.68 1.04 -12.62
N HIS A 122 -3.74 2.16 -11.89
CA HIS A 122 -4.87 2.48 -11.02
C HIS A 122 -6.16 2.76 -11.80
N TYR A 123 -6.06 3.50 -12.91
CA TYR A 123 -7.17 3.78 -13.81
C TYR A 123 -7.74 2.48 -14.40
N LEU A 124 -6.89 1.58 -14.91
CA LEU A 124 -7.31 0.28 -15.41
C LEU A 124 -7.95 -0.59 -14.33
N THR A 125 -7.42 -0.55 -13.10
CA THR A 125 -8.02 -1.26 -11.96
C THR A 125 -9.47 -0.80 -11.73
N LEU A 126 -9.72 0.51 -11.78
CA LEU A 126 -11.06 1.07 -11.59
C LEU A 126 -12.03 0.74 -12.74
N ILE A 127 -11.58 0.86 -13.99
CA ILE A 127 -12.49 0.75 -15.15
C ILE A 127 -12.64 -0.68 -15.69
N ALA A 128 -11.61 -1.52 -15.54
CA ALA A 128 -11.57 -2.89 -16.07
C ALA A 128 -11.76 -3.94 -14.97
N GLY A 129 -11.60 -3.58 -13.68
CA GLY A 129 -11.82 -4.48 -12.56
C GLY A 129 -10.72 -5.50 -12.29
N GLU A 130 -9.66 -5.49 -13.09
CA GLU A 130 -8.48 -6.34 -12.93
C GLU A 130 -7.30 -5.45 -12.54
N ILE A 131 -6.48 -5.88 -11.57
CA ILE A 131 -5.24 -5.17 -11.19
C ILE A 131 -4.15 -5.60 -12.17
N PRO A 132 -3.66 -4.73 -13.08
CA PRO A 132 -2.61 -5.12 -14.01
C PRO A 132 -1.28 -5.31 -13.29
N ASN A 133 -0.47 -6.26 -13.77
CA ASN A 133 0.95 -6.31 -13.44
C ASN A 133 1.65 -5.05 -13.95
N LYS A 134 2.61 -4.51 -13.20
CA LYS A 134 3.32 -3.26 -13.56
C LYS A 134 3.94 -3.29 -14.96
N ASN A 135 4.50 -4.43 -15.37
CA ASN A 135 5.13 -4.60 -16.68
C ASN A 135 4.13 -4.94 -17.80
N ALA A 136 2.84 -5.11 -17.48
CA ALA A 136 1.80 -5.52 -18.42
C ALA A 136 0.65 -4.49 -18.52
N VAL A 137 0.89 -3.25 -18.07
CA VAL A 137 -0.10 -2.16 -18.12
C VAL A 137 -0.54 -1.89 -19.57
N TYR A 138 0.39 -1.87 -20.51
CA TYR A 138 0.11 -1.70 -21.93
C TYR A 138 -0.77 -2.83 -22.50
N GLU A 139 -0.46 -4.08 -22.19
CA GLU A 139 -1.27 -5.22 -22.65
C GLU A 139 -2.68 -5.20 -22.06
N ALA A 140 -2.80 -4.86 -20.78
CA ALA A 140 -4.10 -4.67 -20.13
C ALA A 140 -4.89 -3.52 -20.77
N PHE A 141 -4.23 -2.41 -21.11
CA PHE A 141 -4.83 -1.30 -21.83
C PHE A 141 -5.34 -1.72 -23.21
N LYS A 142 -4.55 -2.46 -24.01
CA LYS A 142 -4.97 -2.98 -25.32
C LYS A 142 -6.19 -3.88 -25.23
N LYS A 143 -6.24 -4.76 -24.22
CA LYS A 143 -7.40 -5.63 -23.96
C LYS A 143 -8.64 -4.78 -23.66
N TYR A 144 -8.50 -3.76 -22.82
CA TYR A 144 -9.60 -2.85 -22.46
C TYR A 144 -10.07 -1.98 -23.64
N SER A 145 -9.15 -1.42 -24.43
CA SER A 145 -9.48 -0.54 -25.56
C SER A 145 -10.20 -1.26 -26.70
N ARG A 146 -10.00 -2.58 -26.81
CA ARG A 146 -10.66 -3.46 -27.79
C ARG A 146 -12.00 -4.04 -27.31
N ASN A 147 -12.41 -3.75 -26.07
CA ASN A 147 -13.71 -4.19 -25.56
C ASN A 147 -14.83 -3.48 -26.33
N THR A 148 -15.90 -4.21 -26.66
CA THR A 148 -17.05 -3.75 -27.45
C THR A 148 -17.58 -2.39 -26.97
N LYS A 149 -17.78 -2.22 -25.65
CA LYS A 149 -18.28 -0.95 -25.08
C LYS A 149 -17.34 0.24 -25.34
N THR A 150 -16.03 0.01 -25.24
CA THR A 150 -15.01 1.04 -25.45
C THR A 150 -14.89 1.40 -26.93
N VAL A 151 -14.98 0.40 -27.80
CA VAL A 151 -14.97 0.59 -29.26
C VAL A 151 -16.20 1.39 -29.70
N GLU A 152 -17.38 1.06 -29.17
CA GLU A 152 -18.62 1.79 -29.45
C GLU A 152 -18.58 3.25 -28.98
N ALA A 153 -17.94 3.54 -27.84
CA ALA A 153 -17.78 4.89 -27.32
C ALA A 153 -16.75 5.73 -28.12
N GLY A 154 -15.81 5.07 -28.80
CA GLY A 154 -14.81 5.71 -29.65
C GLY A 154 -13.58 6.26 -28.92
N ILE A 155 -12.54 6.57 -29.69
CA ILE A 155 -11.22 6.97 -29.19
C ILE A 155 -11.22 8.34 -28.47
N ASP A 156 -12.08 9.26 -28.90
CA ASP A 156 -12.23 10.59 -28.27
C ASP A 156 -12.73 10.44 -26.82
N SER A 157 -13.74 9.59 -26.60
CA SER A 157 -14.28 9.29 -25.27
C SER A 157 -13.22 8.64 -24.36
N LEU A 158 -12.48 7.65 -24.88
CA LEU A 158 -11.40 7.00 -24.14
C LEU A 158 -10.31 8.00 -23.69
N LEU A 159 -9.86 8.86 -24.59
CA LEU A 159 -8.86 9.88 -24.27
C LEU A 159 -9.38 10.96 -23.30
N SER A 160 -10.64 11.33 -23.44
CA SER A 160 -11.32 12.24 -22.51
C SER A 160 -11.35 11.65 -21.09
N ASP A 161 -11.69 10.37 -20.96
CA ASP A 161 -11.72 9.66 -19.68
C ASP A 161 -10.33 9.54 -19.06
N ILE A 162 -9.32 9.12 -19.82
CA ILE A 162 -7.94 9.05 -19.32
C ILE A 162 -7.50 10.43 -18.81
N ARG A 163 -7.76 11.50 -19.58
CA ARG A 163 -7.42 12.86 -19.14
C ARG A 163 -8.16 13.24 -17.86
N ARG A 164 -9.46 12.94 -17.76
CA ARG A 164 -10.27 13.25 -16.57
C ARG A 164 -9.69 12.59 -15.32
N TYR A 165 -9.47 11.27 -15.34
CA TYR A 165 -8.90 10.56 -14.19
C TYR A 165 -7.44 10.94 -13.91
N SER A 166 -6.68 11.34 -14.94
CA SER A 166 -5.31 11.83 -14.74
C SER A 166 -5.27 13.11 -13.89
N ARG A 167 -6.26 14.00 -14.04
CA ARG A 167 -6.36 15.20 -13.20
C ARG A 167 -6.60 14.85 -11.75
N TYR A 168 -7.52 13.91 -11.48
CA TYR A 168 -7.79 13.45 -10.12
C TYR A 168 -6.53 12.81 -9.51
N PHE A 169 -5.82 11.99 -10.27
CA PHE A 169 -4.55 11.43 -9.84
C PHE A 169 -3.53 12.53 -9.52
N CYS A 170 -3.37 13.55 -10.36
CA CYS A 170 -2.44 14.64 -10.08
C CYS A 170 -2.82 15.43 -8.82
N ALA A 171 -4.11 15.67 -8.59
CA ALA A 171 -4.60 16.32 -7.37
C ALA A 171 -4.20 15.51 -6.11
N MET A 172 -4.46 14.20 -6.14
CA MET A 172 -4.25 13.30 -5.00
C MET A 172 -2.79 12.87 -4.80
N ALA A 173 -2.07 12.51 -5.86
CA ALA A 173 -0.75 11.89 -5.81
C ALA A 173 0.39 12.91 -5.97
N LEU A 174 0.16 14.04 -6.64
CA LEU A 174 1.17 15.07 -6.90
C LEU A 174 0.96 16.35 -6.08
N GLY A 175 -0.07 16.39 -5.23
CA GLY A 175 -0.33 17.51 -4.33
C GLY A 175 -0.89 18.76 -5.01
N LEU A 176 -1.50 18.58 -6.18
CA LEU A 176 -2.13 19.65 -6.95
C LEU A 176 -3.60 19.92 -6.57
N GLU A 177 -4.09 19.26 -5.51
CA GLU A 177 -5.44 19.49 -4.99
C GLU A 177 -5.66 20.97 -4.61
N PRO A 178 -6.69 21.64 -5.20
CA PRO A 178 -7.00 23.02 -4.87
C PRO A 178 -7.67 23.19 -3.49
N ASP A 179 -8.53 22.27 -3.05
CA ASP A 179 -9.22 22.40 -1.77
C ASP A 179 -8.25 22.15 -0.60
N PRO A 180 -8.11 23.09 0.36
CA PRO A 180 -7.15 22.94 1.44
C PRO A 180 -7.36 21.70 2.33
N SER A 181 -8.62 21.30 2.54
CA SER A 181 -8.96 20.19 3.44
C SER A 181 -8.70 18.83 2.81
N LEU A 182 -9.05 18.67 1.53
CA LEU A 182 -8.70 17.50 0.72
C LEU A 182 -7.20 17.43 0.46
N LYS A 183 -6.55 18.57 0.20
CA LYS A 183 -5.09 18.63 -0.03
C LYS A 183 -4.32 18.08 1.17
N GLU A 184 -4.75 18.45 2.38
CA GLU A 184 -4.19 17.91 3.61
C GLU A 184 -4.47 16.40 3.74
N ALA A 185 -5.69 15.95 3.45
CA ALA A 185 -6.04 14.54 3.51
C ALA A 185 -5.22 13.68 2.53
N PHE A 186 -5.04 14.13 1.29
CA PHE A 186 -4.19 13.45 0.33
C PHE A 186 -2.71 13.53 0.69
N TYR A 187 -2.25 14.63 1.28
CA TYR A 187 -0.89 14.72 1.82
C TYR A 187 -0.64 13.67 2.91
N ASP A 188 -1.62 13.47 3.79
CA ASP A 188 -1.57 12.48 4.86
C ASP A 188 -1.52 11.04 4.31
N LEU A 189 -2.34 10.72 3.30
CA LEU A 189 -2.29 9.43 2.60
C LEU A 189 -0.96 9.20 1.87
N ARG A 190 -0.41 10.22 1.19
CA ARG A 190 0.91 10.14 0.54
C ARG A 190 2.02 9.88 1.55
N SER A 191 1.96 10.53 2.71
CA SER A 191 2.93 10.36 3.80
C SER A 191 2.94 8.93 4.34
N LEU A 192 1.77 8.27 4.36
CA LEU A 192 1.61 6.87 4.73
C LEU A 192 1.87 5.86 3.61
N LYS A 193 2.00 6.32 2.35
CA LYS A 193 2.02 5.48 1.13
C LYS A 193 0.82 4.56 1.01
N VAL A 194 -0.37 5.16 0.95
CA VAL A 194 -1.64 4.45 0.72
C VAL A 194 -2.03 4.46 -0.77
N ASP A 195 -1.07 4.21 -1.66
CA ASP A 195 -1.27 4.19 -3.11
C ASP A 195 -2.21 3.07 -3.57
N VAL A 196 -2.26 1.97 -2.82
CA VAL A 196 -3.22 0.87 -3.03
C VAL A 196 -4.69 1.30 -2.98
N ALA A 197 -5.02 2.42 -2.31
CA ALA A 197 -6.37 2.96 -2.26
C ALA A 197 -6.72 3.84 -3.48
N TYR A 198 -5.76 4.20 -4.32
CA TYR A 198 -5.97 5.14 -5.42
C TYR A 198 -7.05 4.72 -6.43
N PRO A 199 -7.23 3.45 -6.82
CA PRO A 199 -8.34 3.07 -7.69
C PRO A 199 -9.70 3.44 -7.09
N PHE A 200 -9.87 3.19 -5.79
CA PHE A 200 -11.08 3.53 -5.05
C PHE A 200 -11.26 5.04 -4.93
N LEU A 201 -10.20 5.77 -4.57
CA LEU A 201 -10.23 7.22 -4.47
C LEU A 201 -10.47 7.92 -5.82
N LEU A 202 -9.96 7.37 -6.93
CA LEU A 202 -10.26 7.87 -8.28
C LEU A 202 -11.75 7.78 -8.60
N GLY A 203 -12.39 6.66 -8.24
CA GLY A 203 -13.82 6.50 -8.42
C GLY A 203 -14.64 7.46 -7.55
N LEU A 204 -14.24 7.67 -6.29
CA LEU A 204 -14.87 8.67 -5.41
C LEU A 204 -14.71 10.09 -5.91
N TYR A 205 -13.49 10.43 -6.36
CA TYR A 205 -13.20 11.76 -6.87
C TYR A 205 -14.07 12.06 -8.09
N ASP A 206 -14.25 11.08 -8.99
CA ASP A 206 -15.14 11.25 -10.13
C ASP A 206 -16.58 11.54 -9.72
N ARG A 207 -17.08 10.89 -8.66
CA ARG A 207 -18.41 11.22 -8.12
C ARG A 207 -18.46 12.63 -7.54
N TYR A 208 -17.41 13.03 -6.82
CA TYR A 208 -17.29 14.37 -6.26
C TYR A 208 -17.26 15.45 -7.36
N ASP A 209 -16.47 15.26 -8.43
CA ASP A 209 -16.38 16.21 -9.56
C ASP A 209 -17.68 16.29 -10.39
N ASN A 210 -18.55 15.28 -10.29
CA ASN A 210 -19.86 15.23 -10.93
C ASN A 210 -21.04 15.53 -9.98
N ASP A 211 -20.77 16.13 -8.81
CA ASP A 211 -21.79 16.51 -7.81
C ASP A 211 -22.65 15.32 -7.29
N LEU A 212 -22.14 14.09 -7.38
CA LEU A 212 -22.78 12.86 -6.87
C LEU A 212 -22.28 12.45 -5.47
N LEU A 213 -21.34 13.21 -4.91
CA LEU A 213 -20.76 13.00 -3.59
C LEU A 213 -20.40 14.36 -3.00
N GLU A 214 -20.90 14.70 -1.82
CA GLU A 214 -20.55 15.96 -1.17
C GLU A 214 -19.07 15.97 -0.73
N LYS A 215 -18.47 17.16 -0.70
CA LYS A 215 -17.07 17.33 -0.29
C LYS A 215 -16.82 16.80 1.12
N GLU A 216 -17.71 17.09 2.05
CA GLU A 216 -17.64 16.66 3.46
C GLU A 216 -17.70 15.14 3.57
N GLU A 217 -18.56 14.47 2.80
CA GLU A 217 -18.64 13.01 2.74
C GLU A 217 -17.38 12.42 2.10
N PHE A 218 -16.90 12.97 0.98
CA PHE A 218 -15.66 12.54 0.34
C PHE A 218 -14.47 12.65 1.30
N LEU A 219 -14.32 13.78 1.98
CA LEU A 219 -13.30 13.99 2.99
C LEU A 219 -13.40 12.96 4.11
N SER A 220 -14.62 12.67 4.60
CA SER A 220 -14.85 11.65 5.62
C SER A 220 -14.38 10.26 5.16
N ILE A 221 -14.68 9.87 3.93
CA ILE A 221 -14.22 8.59 3.34
C ILE A 221 -12.68 8.57 3.27
N VAL A 222 -12.04 9.65 2.82
CA VAL A 222 -10.57 9.73 2.75
C VAL A 222 -9.95 9.59 4.16
N ARG A 223 -10.54 10.22 5.18
CA ARG A 223 -10.10 10.09 6.58
C ARG A 223 -10.36 8.70 7.17
N MET A 224 -11.43 8.03 6.76
CA MET A 224 -11.69 6.64 7.13
C MET A 224 -10.63 5.71 6.55
N VAL A 225 -10.25 5.88 5.27
CA VAL A 225 -9.16 5.12 4.63
C VAL A 225 -7.83 5.35 5.36
N GLU A 226 -7.54 6.60 5.70
CA GLU A 226 -6.37 6.98 6.51
C GLU A 226 -6.37 6.26 7.87
N SER A 227 -7.49 6.31 8.60
CA SER A 227 -7.63 5.65 9.91
C SER A 227 -7.46 4.14 9.80
N TYR A 228 -8.14 3.49 8.85
CA TYR A 228 -8.07 2.05 8.61
C TYR A 228 -6.63 1.58 8.39
N VAL A 229 -5.90 2.24 7.50
CA VAL A 229 -4.52 1.84 7.17
C VAL A 229 -3.58 2.13 8.32
N PHE A 230 -3.70 3.30 8.97
CA PHE A 230 -2.84 3.64 10.10
C PHE A 230 -3.04 2.67 11.27
N ARG A 231 -4.29 2.38 11.65
CA ARG A 231 -4.62 1.43 12.71
C ARG A 231 -4.05 0.04 12.43
N ARG A 232 -4.18 -0.45 11.20
CA ARG A 232 -3.60 -1.75 10.80
C ARG A 232 -2.08 -1.78 10.96
N VAL A 233 -1.38 -0.70 10.61
CA VAL A 233 0.07 -0.61 10.78
C VAL A 233 0.48 -0.66 12.26
N ILE A 234 -0.28 -0.01 13.14
CA ILE A 234 -0.04 0.00 14.59
C ILE A 234 -0.35 -1.37 15.21
N CYS A 235 -1.47 -2.00 14.82
CA CYS A 235 -1.84 -3.35 15.26
C CYS A 235 -1.07 -4.48 14.55
N SER A 236 -0.02 -4.14 13.78
CA SER A 236 0.83 -5.10 13.06
C SER A 236 0.06 -6.06 12.12
N ILE A 237 -1.03 -5.59 11.53
CA ILE A 237 -1.83 -6.35 10.57
C ILE A 237 -1.19 -6.21 9.17
N PRO A 238 -0.85 -7.32 8.48
CA PRO A 238 -0.16 -7.26 7.19
C PRO A 238 -0.92 -6.51 6.08
N THR A 239 -0.20 -5.80 5.20
CA THR A 239 -0.79 -4.93 4.17
C THR A 239 -1.19 -5.64 2.88
N ASN A 240 -0.91 -6.94 2.76
CA ASN A 240 -1.00 -7.68 1.49
C ASN A 240 -2.43 -7.80 0.94
N SER A 241 -3.44 -7.68 1.81
CA SER A 241 -4.85 -7.68 1.39
C SER A 241 -5.33 -6.34 0.86
N LEU A 242 -4.65 -5.23 1.17
CA LEU A 242 -5.16 -3.87 0.91
C LEU A 242 -5.40 -3.61 -0.57
N ASN A 243 -4.50 -4.08 -1.43
CA ASN A 243 -4.59 -3.89 -2.88
C ASN A 243 -5.89 -4.49 -3.44
N LYS A 244 -6.19 -5.75 -3.09
CA LYS A 244 -7.46 -6.40 -3.48
C LYS A 244 -8.67 -5.75 -2.83
N THR A 245 -8.59 -5.43 -1.54
CA THR A 245 -9.68 -4.78 -0.79
C THR A 245 -10.11 -3.46 -1.45
N PHE A 246 -9.15 -2.60 -1.81
CA PHE A 246 -9.46 -1.32 -2.45
C PHE A 246 -9.81 -1.45 -3.94
N ALA A 247 -9.27 -2.42 -4.67
CA ALA A 247 -9.71 -2.71 -6.03
C ALA A 247 -11.18 -3.17 -6.07
N ASP A 248 -11.56 -4.04 -5.13
CA ASP A 248 -12.93 -4.45 -4.91
C ASP A 248 -13.83 -3.25 -4.53
N PHE A 249 -13.38 -2.32 -3.67
CA PHE A 249 -14.16 -1.11 -3.39
C PHE A 249 -14.30 -0.20 -4.63
N ALA A 250 -13.25 -0.09 -5.43
CA ALA A 250 -13.26 0.68 -6.67
C ALA A 250 -14.28 0.14 -7.69
N LEU A 251 -14.45 -1.19 -7.76
CA LEU A 251 -15.46 -1.81 -8.61
C LEU A 251 -16.88 -1.38 -8.23
N HIS A 252 -17.18 -1.35 -6.93
CA HIS A 252 -18.53 -1.07 -6.46
C HIS A 252 -18.87 0.42 -6.36
N VAL A 253 -17.87 1.31 -6.24
CA VAL A 253 -18.13 2.75 -6.07
C VAL A 253 -18.77 3.40 -7.30
N ARG A 254 -18.48 2.86 -8.50
CA ARG A 254 -19.01 3.38 -9.77
C ARG A 254 -20.50 3.08 -9.93
N ASP A 255 -20.91 1.87 -9.54
CA ASP A 255 -22.29 1.40 -9.65
C ASP A 255 -23.14 1.74 -8.42
N PHE A 256 -22.56 2.46 -7.46
CA PHE A 256 -23.25 2.87 -6.24
C PHE A 256 -24.35 3.89 -6.56
N ASN A 257 -25.61 3.48 -6.35
CA ASN A 257 -26.81 4.31 -6.52
C ASN A 257 -27.61 4.44 -5.21
N GLY A 258 -27.07 3.96 -4.08
CA GLY A 258 -27.72 4.04 -2.79
C GLY A 258 -27.68 5.44 -2.19
N GLU A 259 -28.52 5.70 -1.19
CA GLU A 259 -28.69 7.02 -0.59
C GLU A 259 -27.53 7.42 0.37
N ASN A 260 -26.67 6.47 0.80
CA ASN A 260 -25.52 6.78 1.66
C ASN A 260 -24.32 5.84 1.41
N LEU A 261 -23.25 6.38 0.82
CA LEU A 261 -22.04 5.63 0.47
C LEU A 261 -21.22 5.27 1.72
N MET A 262 -21.14 6.19 2.68
CA MET A 262 -20.45 5.95 3.96
C MET A 262 -21.05 4.76 4.72
N ASP A 263 -22.38 4.66 4.80
CA ASP A 263 -23.02 3.54 5.50
C ASP A 263 -22.72 2.21 4.80
N SER A 264 -22.76 2.19 3.47
CA SER A 264 -22.48 0.99 2.68
C SER A 264 -21.02 0.53 2.83
N LEU A 265 -20.08 1.48 2.87
CA LEU A 265 -18.68 1.21 3.17
C LEU A 265 -18.53 0.69 4.60
N ALA A 266 -19.20 1.32 5.56
CA ALA A 266 -19.14 0.92 6.96
C ALA A 266 -19.60 -0.53 7.14
N VAL A 267 -20.78 -0.88 6.60
CA VAL A 267 -21.31 -2.25 6.57
C VAL A 267 -20.30 -3.23 5.99
N ARG A 268 -19.68 -2.88 4.85
CA ARG A 268 -18.73 -3.78 4.21
C ARG A 268 -17.46 -3.99 5.03
N PHE A 269 -16.92 -2.95 5.68
CA PHE A 269 -15.80 -3.10 6.61
C PHE A 269 -16.15 -3.98 7.82
N CYS A 270 -17.41 -3.95 8.30
CA CYS A 270 -17.85 -4.87 9.36
C CYS A 270 -17.80 -6.34 8.95
N THR A 271 -18.03 -6.64 7.67
CA THR A 271 -17.95 -8.03 7.18
C THR A 271 -16.51 -8.55 7.10
N PHE A 272 -15.51 -7.67 7.17
CA PHE A 272 -14.11 -8.09 7.13
C PHE A 272 -13.68 -8.67 8.48
N SER A 273 -13.57 -10.00 8.53
CA SER A 273 -12.96 -10.70 9.66
C SER A 273 -11.47 -10.95 9.44
N SER A 274 -10.74 -11.26 10.52
CA SER A 274 -9.33 -11.66 10.47
C SER A 274 -8.41 -10.60 9.81
N TYR A 275 -7.53 -10.96 8.89
CA TYR A 275 -6.48 -10.13 8.30
C TYR A 275 -6.98 -8.90 7.52
N LYS A 276 -8.27 -8.83 7.12
CA LYS A 276 -8.88 -7.64 6.48
C LYS A 276 -9.58 -6.70 7.47
N ARG A 277 -9.69 -7.07 8.74
CA ARG A 277 -10.49 -6.34 9.74
C ARG A 277 -10.02 -4.90 9.97
N PHE A 278 -10.96 -4.06 10.40
CA PHE A 278 -10.71 -2.72 10.90
C PHE A 278 -10.45 -2.81 12.42
N PRO A 279 -9.25 -2.46 12.93
CA PRO A 279 -8.96 -2.50 14.36
C PRO A 279 -9.88 -1.59 15.19
N ASP A 280 -10.44 -2.13 16.26
CA ASP A 280 -11.23 -1.37 17.23
C ASP A 280 -10.34 -0.46 18.11
N ASP A 281 -10.99 0.37 18.92
CA ASP A 281 -10.34 1.34 19.80
C ASP A 281 -9.49 0.69 20.91
N GLU A 282 -9.94 -0.45 21.46
CA GLU A 282 -9.25 -1.13 22.53
C GLU A 282 -7.93 -1.71 22.03
N GLU A 283 -7.98 -2.45 20.93
CA GLU A 283 -6.82 -3.05 20.31
C GLU A 283 -5.83 -1.97 19.83
N PHE A 284 -6.32 -0.96 19.11
CA PHE A 284 -5.47 0.11 18.59
C PHE A 284 -4.81 0.88 19.73
N GLY A 285 -5.59 1.27 20.74
CA GLY A 285 -5.09 2.01 21.90
C GLY A 285 -4.00 1.24 22.66
N LYS A 286 -4.20 -0.07 22.87
CA LYS A 286 -3.23 -0.95 23.53
C LYS A 286 -1.94 -1.13 22.71
N ASN A 287 -2.06 -1.42 21.41
CA ASN A 287 -0.90 -1.64 20.55
C ASN A 287 -0.07 -0.36 20.35
N LEU A 288 -0.71 0.81 20.31
CA LEU A 288 -0.02 2.09 20.16
C LEU A 288 0.96 2.37 21.33
N LEU A 289 0.64 1.88 22.54
CA LEU A 289 1.48 2.07 23.72
C LEU A 289 2.77 1.25 23.67
N SER A 290 2.74 0.06 23.06
CA SER A 290 3.86 -0.90 23.09
C SER A 290 4.61 -1.03 21.76
N VAL A 291 4.06 -0.52 20.66
CA VAL A 291 4.68 -0.63 19.35
C VAL A 291 6.01 0.14 19.30
N ASP A 292 7.03 -0.47 18.68
CA ASP A 292 8.21 0.26 18.21
C ASP A 292 7.79 1.18 17.06
N LEU A 293 7.37 2.39 17.44
CA LEU A 293 6.95 3.42 16.50
C LEU A 293 8.17 4.00 15.80
N TYR A 294 9.29 4.19 16.52
CA TYR A 294 10.48 4.84 15.96
C TYR A 294 11.07 4.06 14.77
N SER A 295 11.12 2.74 14.79
CA SER A 295 11.64 1.96 13.66
C SER A 295 10.77 2.07 12.41
N LYS A 296 9.48 2.44 12.55
CA LYS A 296 8.55 2.65 11.43
C LYS A 296 8.70 4.07 10.86
N VAL A 297 9.77 4.31 10.09
CA VAL A 297 10.21 5.65 9.62
C VAL A 297 9.09 6.53 9.03
N ARG A 298 8.18 5.97 8.22
CA ARG A 298 7.07 6.74 7.63
C ARG A 298 5.97 7.01 8.65
N THR A 299 5.55 5.94 9.33
CA THR A 299 4.49 5.95 10.34
C THR A 299 4.81 6.88 11.50
N ARG A 300 6.06 6.92 11.98
CA ARG A 300 6.48 7.79 13.10
C ARG A 300 6.31 9.27 12.75
N SER A 301 6.86 9.70 11.61
CA SER A 301 6.86 11.12 11.22
C SER A 301 5.43 11.59 10.94
N TYR A 302 4.65 10.73 10.29
CA TYR A 302 3.24 10.96 10.10
C TYR A 302 2.47 11.06 11.44
N CYS A 303 2.64 10.09 12.34
CA CYS A 303 1.93 10.00 13.61
C CYS A 303 2.16 11.25 14.47
N LEU A 304 3.43 11.61 14.71
CA LEU A 304 3.79 12.74 15.57
C LEU A 304 3.31 14.07 14.98
N ARG A 305 3.46 14.28 13.66
CA ARG A 305 2.94 15.49 12.98
C ARG A 305 1.43 15.56 13.07
N LYS A 306 0.73 14.43 12.87
CA LYS A 306 -0.74 14.39 12.89
C LYS A 306 -1.28 14.69 14.29
N LEU A 307 -0.67 14.12 15.33
CA LEU A 307 -1.00 14.40 16.72
C LEU A 307 -0.75 15.88 17.06
N GLU A 308 0.40 16.43 16.66
CA GLU A 308 0.71 17.86 16.86
C GLU A 308 -0.34 18.75 16.20
N ASN A 309 -0.68 18.51 14.93
CA ASN A 309 -1.56 19.37 14.16
C ASN A 309 -3.06 19.17 14.44
N HIS A 310 -3.45 18.19 15.27
CA HIS A 310 -4.86 17.89 15.50
C HIS A 310 -5.60 19.07 16.14
N ARG A 311 -6.66 19.56 15.48
CA ARG A 311 -7.48 20.72 15.89
C ARG A 311 -6.68 22.01 16.10
N ARG A 312 -5.53 22.17 15.44
CA ARG A 312 -4.74 23.41 15.44
C ARG A 312 -5.00 24.27 14.20
N LYS A 313 -5.10 25.59 14.41
CA LYS A 313 -5.06 26.59 13.33
C LYS A 313 -3.62 26.89 12.91
N GLU A 314 -2.72 26.99 13.89
CA GLU A 314 -1.28 27.11 13.68
C GLU A 314 -0.69 25.71 13.56
N LYS A 315 -0.54 25.25 12.32
CA LYS A 315 -0.01 23.93 12.00
C LYS A 315 1.48 24.02 11.70
N ILE A 316 2.20 22.98 12.08
CA ILE A 316 3.60 22.79 11.67
C ILE A 316 3.65 22.09 10.31
N GLY A 317 4.56 22.54 9.46
CA GLY A 317 4.86 21.92 8.17
C GLY A 317 5.65 20.62 8.31
N PRO A 318 5.82 19.87 7.22
CA PRO A 318 6.66 18.69 7.23
C PRO A 318 8.15 19.04 7.35
N ASN A 319 8.90 18.18 8.05
CA ASN A 319 10.36 18.29 8.23
C ASN A 319 10.86 19.58 8.92
N GLU A 320 9.99 20.35 9.55
CA GLU A 320 10.39 21.53 10.34
C GLU A 320 11.06 21.16 11.66
N TYR A 321 10.67 20.01 12.23
CA TYR A 321 11.15 19.52 13.52
C TYR A 321 11.79 18.15 13.38
N SER A 322 12.78 17.91 14.25
CA SER A 322 13.39 16.61 14.43
C SER A 322 12.62 15.79 15.46
N ILE A 323 12.76 14.46 15.40
CA ILE A 323 12.17 13.55 16.38
C ILE A 323 13.17 13.34 17.52
N GLU A 324 12.74 13.65 18.73
CA GLU A 324 13.53 13.47 19.95
C GLU A 324 13.10 12.22 20.72
N HIS A 325 14.08 11.56 21.32
CA HIS A 325 13.85 10.57 22.37
C HIS A 325 14.08 11.25 23.73
N ILE A 326 13.03 11.39 24.53
CA ILE A 326 13.13 12.09 25.82
C ILE A 326 14.16 11.37 26.71
N MET A 327 13.95 10.06 26.91
CA MET A 327 14.96 9.12 27.38
C MET A 327 15.92 8.76 26.21
N PRO A 328 17.23 9.01 26.32
CA PRO A 328 18.17 8.88 25.20
C PRO A 328 18.35 7.45 24.69
N GLN A 329 18.77 7.33 23.42
CA GLN A 329 19.04 6.03 22.76
C GLN A 329 20.33 5.37 23.23
N ASN A 330 21.25 6.13 23.83
CA ASN A 330 22.54 5.61 24.27
C ASN A 330 22.36 4.48 25.28
N LYS A 331 23.07 3.36 25.06
CA LYS A 331 23.03 2.19 25.95
C LYS A 331 23.74 2.46 27.28
N ASP A 332 24.74 3.33 27.28
CA ASP A 332 25.40 3.76 28.51
C ASP A 332 24.77 5.05 29.04
N LEU A 333 23.61 4.88 29.67
CA LEU A 333 22.90 6.00 30.30
C LEU A 333 23.73 6.60 31.44
N SER A 334 23.65 7.93 31.58
CA SER A 334 24.27 8.64 32.69
C SER A 334 23.72 8.18 34.05
N GLY A 335 24.48 8.43 35.12
CA GLY A 335 24.02 8.12 36.48
C GLY A 335 22.66 8.73 36.81
N SER A 336 22.42 9.97 36.39
CA SER A 336 21.13 10.64 36.59
C SER A 336 19.96 9.93 35.90
N TRP A 337 20.16 9.39 34.68
CA TRP A 337 19.14 8.62 33.99
C TRP A 337 18.87 7.29 34.67
N LYS A 338 19.93 6.59 35.12
CA LYS A 338 19.81 5.34 35.88
C LYS A 338 19.08 5.56 37.21
N ASP A 339 19.34 6.68 37.89
CA ASP A 339 18.66 7.05 39.14
C ASP A 339 17.17 7.37 38.94
N ASP A 340 16.82 8.09 37.87
CA ASP A 340 15.43 8.43 37.55
C ASP A 340 14.61 7.20 37.13
N LEU A 341 15.22 6.29 36.35
CA LEU A 341 14.58 5.04 35.90
C LEU A 341 14.55 3.96 36.99
N GLY A 342 15.47 4.01 37.96
CA GLY A 342 15.55 3.07 39.07
C GLY A 342 16.31 1.78 38.75
N PRO A 343 16.22 0.76 39.62
CA PRO A 343 17.03 -0.46 39.52
C PRO A 343 16.77 -1.28 38.24
N ASP A 344 15.57 -1.16 37.65
CA ASP A 344 15.16 -1.86 36.43
C ASP A 344 15.42 -1.05 35.14
N TRP A 345 16.31 -0.05 35.19
CA TRP A 345 16.52 0.88 34.08
C TRP A 345 16.80 0.20 32.73
N GLU A 346 17.53 -0.92 32.70
CA GLU A 346 17.82 -1.66 31.45
C GLU A 346 16.55 -2.21 30.80
N ARG A 347 15.66 -2.81 31.60
CA ARG A 347 14.36 -3.31 31.14
C ARG A 347 13.50 -2.15 30.63
N ILE A 348 13.43 -1.06 31.41
CA ILE A 348 12.62 0.11 31.08
C ILE A 348 13.12 0.75 29.78
N HIS A 349 14.43 0.92 29.64
CA HIS A 349 15.06 1.42 28.43
C HIS A 349 14.71 0.55 27.23
N GLY A 350 14.98 -0.75 27.29
CA GLY A 350 14.69 -1.67 26.20
C GLY A 350 13.21 -1.76 25.81
N THR A 351 12.30 -1.62 26.78
CA THR A 351 10.85 -1.72 26.53
C THR A 351 10.28 -0.44 25.94
N TRP A 352 10.67 0.72 26.48
CA TRP A 352 9.95 1.96 26.25
C TRP A 352 10.67 2.95 25.32
N LEU A 353 11.94 2.71 24.99
CA LEU A 353 12.77 3.64 24.21
C LEU A 353 12.09 4.14 22.93
N HIS A 354 11.52 3.25 22.14
CA HIS A 354 10.97 3.56 20.82
C HIS A 354 9.43 3.71 20.80
N THR A 355 8.80 3.78 21.97
CA THR A 355 7.34 3.88 22.12
C THR A 355 6.86 5.32 22.02
N ILE A 356 5.57 5.51 21.71
CA ILE A 356 4.96 6.84 21.56
C ILE A 356 5.12 7.72 22.82
N GLY A 357 5.16 7.11 24.01
CA GLY A 357 5.33 7.84 25.27
C GLY A 357 6.71 8.52 25.38
N ASN A 358 7.75 7.94 24.79
CA ASN A 358 9.11 8.46 24.86
C ASN A 358 9.52 9.34 23.66
N LEU A 359 8.69 9.40 22.62
CA LEU A 359 8.97 10.14 21.40
C LEU A 359 8.28 11.51 21.40
N THR A 360 8.97 12.52 20.86
CA THR A 360 8.37 13.82 20.63
C THR A 360 9.03 14.59 19.48
N LEU A 361 8.56 15.81 19.21
CA LEU A 361 9.12 16.74 18.23
C LEU A 361 9.89 17.85 18.94
N THR A 362 11.02 18.27 18.36
CA THR A 362 11.81 19.41 18.84
C THR A 362 12.66 20.03 17.73
N GLY A 363 12.95 21.34 17.88
CA GLY A 363 13.94 22.06 17.08
C GLY A 363 15.34 22.03 17.69
N TYR A 364 15.49 21.56 18.93
CA TYR A 364 16.71 21.66 19.74
C TYR A 364 17.35 20.28 20.04
N ASN A 365 17.22 19.32 19.12
CA ASN A 365 17.64 17.93 19.35
C ASN A 365 19.15 17.81 19.59
N SER A 366 19.96 18.55 18.84
CA SER A 366 21.41 18.63 19.05
C SER A 366 21.79 19.11 20.44
N GLU A 367 21.02 20.05 20.99
CA GLU A 367 21.26 20.68 22.28
C GLU A 367 20.76 19.82 23.44
N TYR A 368 19.69 19.06 23.23
CA TYR A 368 19.17 18.09 24.21
C TYR A 368 20.14 16.94 24.44
N SER A 369 20.63 16.30 23.36
CA SER A 369 21.60 15.20 23.44
C SER A 369 21.22 14.15 24.52
N ASP A 370 22.20 13.58 25.22
CA ASP A 370 22.00 12.63 26.32
C ASP A 370 21.80 13.31 27.69
N ARG A 371 21.49 14.61 27.73
CA ARG A 371 21.33 15.36 28.99
C ARG A 371 20.22 14.75 29.87
N PRO A 372 20.34 14.87 31.21
CA PRO A 372 19.25 14.51 32.12
C PRO A 372 17.94 15.20 31.76
N PHE A 373 16.81 14.56 32.07
CA PHE A 373 15.49 15.11 31.74
C PHE A 373 15.26 16.51 32.30
N CYS A 374 15.65 16.76 33.56
CA CYS A 374 15.50 18.06 34.20
C CYS A 374 16.24 19.18 33.44
N GLU A 375 17.41 18.90 32.91
CA GLU A 375 18.16 19.84 32.06
C GLU A 375 17.45 20.08 30.73
N LYS A 376 17.02 19.01 30.03
CA LYS A 376 16.23 19.13 28.79
C LYS A 376 14.93 19.91 29.01
N ARG A 377 14.34 19.81 30.20
CA ARG A 377 13.10 20.48 30.59
C ARG A 377 13.32 21.97 30.84
N ASP A 378 14.35 22.33 31.60
CA ASP A 378 14.53 23.68 32.16
C ASP A 378 15.50 24.57 31.38
N MET A 379 16.26 24.03 30.42
CA MET A 379 17.14 24.83 29.57
C MET A 379 16.39 25.80 28.65
N GLU A 380 17.11 26.79 28.10
CA GLU A 380 16.57 27.66 27.05
C GLU A 380 16.16 26.83 25.83
N GLY A 381 14.92 26.99 25.36
CA GLY A 381 14.33 26.15 24.33
C GLY A 381 13.85 24.77 24.80
N GLY A 382 13.96 24.48 26.11
CA GLY A 382 13.59 23.21 26.73
C GLY A 382 12.09 22.95 26.79
N PHE A 383 11.72 21.74 27.25
CA PHE A 383 10.32 21.29 27.27
C PHE A 383 9.37 22.18 28.08
N ARG A 384 9.87 22.89 29.10
CA ARG A 384 9.06 23.83 29.91
C ARG A 384 8.53 25.02 29.10
N SER A 385 9.29 25.46 28.10
CA SER A 385 8.98 26.61 27.24
C SER A 385 8.58 26.21 25.81
N SER A 386 8.42 24.91 25.54
CA SER A 386 8.13 24.42 24.19
C SER A 386 6.76 24.91 23.68
N PRO A 387 6.67 25.45 22.45
CA PRO A 387 5.39 25.87 21.84
C PRO A 387 4.59 24.71 21.22
N LEU A 388 5.19 23.53 21.10
CA LEU A 388 4.59 22.34 20.47
C LEU A 388 3.56 21.69 21.39
N LYS A 389 2.36 21.43 20.86
CA LYS A 389 1.25 20.79 21.58
C LYS A 389 1.64 19.40 22.07
N LEU A 390 2.43 18.69 21.29
CA LEU A 390 2.91 17.36 21.61
C LEU A 390 3.77 17.37 22.88
N ASN A 391 4.44 18.48 23.19
CA ASN A 391 5.25 18.65 24.40
C ASN A 391 4.45 19.13 25.61
N ASP A 392 3.14 19.36 25.48
CA ASP A 392 2.29 19.79 26.59
C ASP A 392 2.42 18.81 27.77
N GLY A 393 2.54 19.38 28.97
CA GLY A 393 2.69 18.63 30.22
C GLY A 393 4.13 18.22 30.55
N LEU A 394 5.04 18.09 29.57
CA LEU A 394 6.44 17.69 29.84
C LEU A 394 7.15 18.67 30.79
N GLY A 395 6.83 19.96 30.71
CA GLY A 395 7.35 20.99 31.62
C GLY A 395 6.98 20.83 33.10
N GLN A 396 5.97 20.02 33.42
CA GLN A 396 5.47 19.78 34.78
C GLN A 396 5.98 18.46 35.37
N VAL A 397 6.64 17.62 34.57
CA VAL A 397 7.17 16.34 35.03
C VAL A 397 8.49 16.62 35.76
N GLU A 398 8.67 16.06 36.96
CA GLU A 398 9.90 16.24 37.75
C GLU A 398 10.97 15.19 37.43
N ARG A 399 10.55 13.94 37.18
CA ARG A 399 11.44 12.83 36.84
C ARG A 399 10.87 12.04 35.68
N TRP A 400 11.73 11.63 34.75
CA TRP A 400 11.33 10.85 33.59
C TRP A 400 11.54 9.35 33.83
N ASN A 401 10.63 8.77 34.61
CA ASN A 401 10.63 7.35 34.97
C ASN A 401 9.63 6.53 34.13
N GLU A 402 9.52 5.23 34.40
CA GLU A 402 8.58 4.34 33.68
C GLU A 402 7.12 4.82 33.79
N ASP A 403 6.70 5.32 34.95
CA ASP A 403 5.34 5.83 35.15
C ASP A 403 5.07 7.08 34.31
N ALA A 404 6.03 8.03 34.25
CA ALA A 404 5.91 9.22 33.41
C ALA A 404 5.76 8.86 31.91
N ILE A 405 6.51 7.87 31.44
CA ILE A 405 6.42 7.39 30.05
C ILE A 405 5.04 6.75 29.79
N LYS A 406 4.55 5.91 30.71
CA LYS A 406 3.23 5.26 30.60
C LYS A 406 2.09 6.27 30.62
N THR A 407 2.07 7.18 31.60
CA THR A 407 1.04 8.23 31.73
C THR A 407 0.99 9.11 30.49
N ARG A 408 2.16 9.50 29.95
CA ARG A 408 2.21 10.24 28.69
C ARG A 408 1.70 9.40 27.51
N GLY A 409 2.13 8.15 27.42
CA GLY A 409 1.67 7.22 26.39
C GLY A 409 0.15 7.09 26.37
N GLU A 410 -0.48 6.92 27.54
CA GLU A 410 -1.94 6.83 27.69
C GLU A 410 -2.66 8.11 27.27
N ALA A 411 -2.11 9.28 27.61
CA ALA A 411 -2.65 10.57 27.19
C ALA A 411 -2.59 10.74 25.66
N LEU A 412 -1.45 10.37 25.04
CA LEU A 412 -1.28 10.40 23.59
C LEU A 412 -2.14 9.36 22.88
N SER A 413 -2.33 8.18 23.46
CA SER A 413 -3.22 7.14 22.96
C SER A 413 -4.67 7.60 22.97
N SER A 414 -5.10 8.26 24.05
CA SER A 414 -6.44 8.87 24.16
C SER A 414 -6.67 9.98 23.12
N LEU A 415 -5.62 10.73 22.76
CA LEU A 415 -5.67 11.69 21.66
C LEU A 415 -5.72 10.96 20.31
N ALA A 416 -4.91 9.93 20.10
CA ALA A 416 -4.85 9.15 18.88
C ALA A 416 -6.21 8.53 18.51
N LEU A 417 -6.98 8.05 19.49
CA LEU A 417 -8.34 7.55 19.27
C LEU A 417 -9.28 8.59 18.66
N LYS A 418 -9.07 9.88 18.96
CA LYS A 418 -9.85 10.99 18.37
C LYS A 418 -9.33 11.43 17.00
N VAL A 419 -8.05 11.20 16.73
CA VAL A 419 -7.41 11.54 15.45
C VAL A 419 -7.75 10.50 14.39
N TRP A 420 -7.70 9.22 14.76
CA TRP A 420 -7.99 8.08 13.91
C TRP A 420 -9.14 7.30 14.52
N PRO A 421 -10.39 7.74 14.42
CA PRO A 421 -11.53 7.04 15.03
C PRO A 421 -11.71 5.64 14.42
N SER A 422 -12.27 4.73 15.21
CA SER A 422 -12.81 3.48 14.66
C SER A 422 -13.99 3.79 13.74
N LEU A 423 -14.34 2.82 12.92
CA LEU A 423 -15.56 2.90 12.15
C LEU A 423 -16.77 2.74 13.06
N GLU A 424 -17.60 3.79 13.17
CA GLU A 424 -18.90 3.68 13.83
C GLU A 424 -19.88 2.96 12.90
N VAL A 425 -20.50 1.91 13.42
CA VAL A 425 -21.46 1.09 12.68
C VAL A 425 -22.83 1.41 13.22
N PRO A 426 -23.79 1.87 12.40
CA PRO A 426 -25.15 2.08 12.88
C PRO A 426 -25.69 0.80 13.53
N PRO A 427 -26.41 0.88 14.68
CA PRO A 427 -26.86 -0.30 15.42
C PRO A 427 -27.67 -1.29 14.58
N GLU A 428 -28.42 -0.77 13.59
CA GLU A 428 -29.20 -1.56 12.63
C GLU A 428 -28.34 -2.49 11.75
N PHE A 429 -27.06 -2.17 11.55
CA PHE A 429 -26.11 -3.00 10.81
C PHE A 429 -25.18 -3.81 11.72
N ALA A 430 -25.18 -3.57 13.04
CA ALA A 430 -24.39 -4.34 14.00
C ALA A 430 -24.82 -5.83 14.02
N GLU A 431 -26.11 -6.11 13.80
CA GLU A 431 -26.63 -7.49 13.65
C GLU A 431 -25.99 -8.26 12.48
N ILE A 432 -25.53 -7.56 11.43
CA ILE A 432 -24.85 -8.20 10.29
C ILE A 432 -23.52 -8.77 10.74
N ASN A 433 -22.84 -8.18 11.72
CA ASN A 433 -21.56 -8.68 12.21
C ASN A 433 -21.74 -9.98 13.03
N GLU A 434 -22.76 -10.05 13.89
CA GLU A 434 -23.12 -11.29 14.61
C GLU A 434 -23.62 -12.39 13.65
N LYS A 435 -24.45 -12.03 12.67
CA LYS A 435 -24.95 -12.96 11.64
C LYS A 435 -23.85 -13.41 10.68
N THR A 436 -22.93 -12.55 10.25
CA THR A 436 -21.84 -12.92 9.33
C THR A 436 -20.76 -13.73 10.05
N SER A 437 -20.49 -13.43 11.32
CA SER A 437 -19.63 -14.24 12.18
C SER A 437 -20.23 -15.63 12.45
N SER A 438 -21.56 -15.73 12.54
CA SER A 438 -22.28 -17.03 12.69
C SER A 438 -22.57 -17.76 11.36
N ILE A 439 -22.64 -17.06 10.22
CA ILE A 439 -22.82 -17.67 8.89
C ILE A 439 -21.47 -18.16 8.32
N ASN A 440 -20.38 -17.42 8.54
CA ASN A 440 -19.02 -17.91 8.24
C ASN A 440 -18.50 -18.88 9.31
N GLY A 441 -19.13 -18.89 10.48
CA GLY A 441 -18.92 -19.83 11.57
C GLY A 441 -20.10 -20.81 11.68
N ASN A 442 -20.29 -21.70 10.69
CA ASN A 442 -20.74 -23.04 11.07
C ASN A 442 -19.59 -23.65 11.87
N GLY A 443 -19.48 -23.25 13.14
CA GLY A 443 -18.42 -23.58 14.07
C GLY A 443 -18.48 -25.06 14.39
N TYR A 444 -17.96 -25.87 13.49
CA TYR A 444 -17.39 -27.15 13.89
C TYR A 444 -16.15 -26.77 14.68
N GLY A 445 -16.06 -27.12 15.95
CA GLY A 445 -14.77 -27.11 16.64
C GLY A 445 -14.02 -28.40 16.37
N ILE A 446 -13.00 -28.65 17.17
CA ILE A 446 -12.21 -29.87 17.07
C ILE A 446 -13.05 -31.14 17.28
N GLU A 447 -14.19 -31.01 17.98
CA GLU A 447 -15.21 -32.05 18.17
C GLU A 447 -15.83 -32.58 16.87
N GLY A 448 -15.81 -31.79 15.80
CA GLY A 448 -16.24 -32.21 14.46
C GLY A 448 -15.27 -33.18 13.76
N HIS A 449 -14.08 -33.40 14.32
CA HIS A 449 -13.03 -34.23 13.74
C HIS A 449 -12.72 -35.44 14.64
N PRO A 450 -13.31 -36.62 14.36
CA PRO A 450 -13.26 -37.79 15.24
C PRO A 450 -11.83 -38.24 15.62
N TYR A 451 -10.87 -38.11 14.70
CA TYR A 451 -9.48 -38.50 14.95
C TYR A 451 -8.70 -37.51 15.85
N LEU A 452 -9.22 -36.30 16.06
CA LEU A 452 -8.59 -35.24 16.87
C LEU A 452 -9.29 -35.01 18.22
N TYR A 453 -10.59 -35.32 18.31
CA TYR A 453 -11.37 -35.06 19.51
C TYR A 453 -11.23 -36.18 20.55
N VAL A 454 -10.75 -35.84 21.74
CA VAL A 454 -10.40 -36.80 22.80
C VAL A 454 -11.59 -37.67 23.23
N GLU A 455 -12.82 -37.15 23.20
CA GLU A 455 -14.02 -37.90 23.59
C GLU A 455 -14.65 -38.69 22.44
N SER A 456 -14.05 -38.68 21.25
CA SER A 456 -14.52 -39.48 20.11
C SER A 456 -14.06 -40.93 20.21
N GLY A 457 -14.92 -41.87 19.84
CA GLY A 457 -14.57 -43.30 19.74
C GLY A 457 -13.50 -43.61 18.69
N ASP A 458 -13.25 -42.69 17.76
CA ASP A 458 -12.21 -42.79 16.72
C ASP A 458 -10.93 -41.99 17.05
N TYR A 459 -10.81 -41.45 18.28
CA TYR A 459 -9.66 -40.66 18.69
C TYR A 459 -8.33 -41.42 18.54
N VAL A 460 -7.33 -40.77 17.93
CA VAL A 460 -5.98 -41.33 17.81
C VAL A 460 -4.96 -40.33 18.39
N PRO A 461 -4.39 -40.59 19.58
CA PRO A 461 -3.46 -39.66 20.24
C PRO A 461 -2.29 -39.23 19.34
N GLY A 462 -1.69 -40.18 18.62
CA GLY A 462 -0.59 -39.88 17.69
C GLY A 462 -0.96 -38.95 16.54
N ILE A 463 -2.21 -39.00 16.06
CA ILE A 463 -2.71 -38.10 15.01
C ILE A 463 -2.97 -36.71 15.57
N LYS A 464 -3.51 -36.62 16.79
CA LYS A 464 -3.69 -35.33 17.49
C LYS A 464 -2.36 -34.63 17.71
N GLU A 465 -1.35 -35.34 18.21
CA GLU A 465 -0.02 -34.77 18.40
C GLU A 465 0.65 -34.35 17.09
N LEU A 466 0.49 -35.15 16.03
CA LEU A 466 0.99 -34.81 14.70
C LEU A 466 0.32 -33.54 14.15
N PHE A 467 -1.00 -33.43 14.32
CA PHE A 467 -1.78 -32.26 13.95
C PHE A 467 -1.35 -31.02 14.75
N ASP A 468 -1.19 -31.11 16.06
CA ASP A 468 -0.78 -29.97 16.90
C ASP A 468 0.62 -29.46 16.54
N SER A 469 1.54 -30.38 16.24
CA SER A 469 2.90 -30.04 15.81
C SER A 469 2.88 -29.28 14.48
N LEU A 470 2.11 -29.77 13.50
CA LEU A 470 1.95 -29.11 12.21
C LEU A 470 1.20 -27.77 12.33
N ARG A 471 0.11 -27.72 13.11
CA ARG A 471 -0.68 -26.52 13.40
C ARG A 471 0.17 -25.39 13.95
N THR A 472 1.05 -25.70 14.90
CA THR A 472 1.96 -24.72 15.50
C THR A 472 2.87 -24.09 14.45
N GLU A 473 3.45 -24.91 13.58
CA GLU A 473 4.32 -24.44 12.49
C GLU A 473 3.56 -23.64 11.42
N ILE A 474 2.33 -24.05 11.06
CA ILE A 474 1.50 -23.33 10.08
C ILE A 474 1.09 -21.95 10.62
N LEU A 475 0.64 -21.88 11.88
CA LEU A 475 0.27 -20.60 12.51
C LEU A 475 1.50 -19.69 12.73
N ALA A 476 2.69 -20.26 12.81
CA ALA A 476 3.94 -19.52 12.89
C ALA A 476 4.48 -19.03 11.53
N ILE A 477 3.83 -19.37 10.40
CA ILE A 477 4.25 -18.89 9.07
C ILE A 477 4.19 -17.37 9.01
N ASP A 478 3.05 -16.79 9.39
CA ASP A 478 2.81 -15.35 9.40
C ASP A 478 1.62 -15.00 10.32
N PRO A 479 1.62 -13.85 11.01
CA PRO A 479 0.49 -13.41 11.83
C PRO A 479 -0.86 -13.29 11.11
N CYS A 480 -0.90 -13.23 9.78
CA CYS A 480 -2.16 -13.21 9.02
C CYS A 480 -2.84 -14.58 8.91
N VAL A 481 -2.14 -15.67 9.22
CA VAL A 481 -2.67 -17.02 9.05
C VAL A 481 -3.77 -17.27 10.07
N THR A 482 -4.94 -17.69 9.59
CA THR A 482 -6.06 -18.10 10.45
C THR A 482 -6.52 -19.51 10.20
N GLU A 483 -6.95 -20.17 11.27
CA GLU A 483 -7.42 -21.54 11.28
C GLU A 483 -8.95 -21.57 11.38
N HIS A 484 -9.58 -22.38 10.54
CA HIS A 484 -11.02 -22.56 10.49
C HIS A 484 -11.35 -24.05 10.44
N PHE A 485 -12.01 -24.55 11.47
CA PHE A 485 -12.52 -25.93 11.50
C PHE A 485 -13.83 -26.00 10.70
N LEU A 486 -13.85 -26.84 9.66
CA LEU A 486 -15.01 -27.08 8.81
C LEU A 486 -15.42 -28.55 8.94
N LYS A 487 -16.66 -28.88 8.55
CA LYS A 487 -17.25 -30.21 8.72
C LYS A 487 -16.34 -31.40 8.35
N LEU A 488 -15.52 -31.25 7.32
CA LEU A 488 -14.69 -32.32 6.75
C LEU A 488 -13.18 -32.08 6.86
N TYR A 489 -12.75 -30.83 7.05
CA TYR A 489 -11.33 -30.46 7.03
C TYR A 489 -11.08 -29.21 7.88
N VAL A 490 -9.83 -29.00 8.28
CA VAL A 490 -9.35 -27.79 8.92
C VAL A 490 -8.66 -26.94 7.87
N ALA A 491 -9.15 -25.72 7.64
CA ALA A 491 -8.62 -24.81 6.64
C ALA A 491 -7.68 -23.79 7.29
N TYR A 492 -6.49 -23.61 6.71
CA TYR A 492 -5.60 -22.50 7.04
C TYR A 492 -5.63 -21.48 5.92
N LYS A 493 -5.90 -20.23 6.29
CA LYS A 493 -6.19 -19.14 5.35
C LYS A 493 -5.29 -17.94 5.60
N ALA A 494 -4.77 -17.35 4.52
CA ALA A 494 -4.20 -15.99 4.54
C ALA A 494 -5.16 -15.03 3.84
N ASP A 495 -5.38 -15.14 2.52
CA ASP A 495 -6.46 -14.43 1.81
C ASP A 495 -7.68 -15.36 1.63
N THR A 496 -7.41 -16.51 1.02
CA THR A 496 -8.26 -17.70 0.90
C THR A 496 -7.55 -18.89 1.55
N ASN A 497 -8.06 -20.12 1.43
CA ASN A 497 -7.34 -21.30 1.92
C ASN A 497 -6.02 -21.46 1.16
N PHE A 498 -4.90 -21.67 1.85
CA PHE A 498 -3.64 -22.10 1.23
C PHE A 498 -3.28 -23.55 1.58
N VAL A 499 -3.76 -24.06 2.71
CA VAL A 499 -3.70 -25.49 3.01
C VAL A 499 -4.97 -25.94 3.74
N ASP A 500 -5.52 -27.06 3.26
CA ASP A 500 -6.65 -27.75 3.88
C ASP A 500 -6.16 -29.09 4.46
N ILE A 501 -6.50 -29.38 5.70
CA ILE A 501 -6.07 -30.59 6.42
C ILE A 501 -7.26 -31.47 6.75
N VAL A 502 -7.24 -32.71 6.28
CA VAL A 502 -8.20 -33.76 6.64
C VAL A 502 -7.50 -34.76 7.58
N PRO A 503 -7.84 -34.79 8.88
CA PRO A 503 -7.36 -35.81 9.78
C PRO A 503 -7.88 -37.19 9.38
N GLN A 504 -7.02 -38.21 9.36
CA GLN A 504 -7.38 -39.60 9.04
C GLN A 504 -6.76 -40.56 10.07
N LYS A 505 -7.27 -41.79 10.10
CA LYS A 505 -6.81 -42.85 11.04
C LYS A 505 -5.29 -43.12 10.99
N ARG A 506 -4.63 -42.87 9.86
CA ARG A 506 -3.21 -43.20 9.61
C ARG A 506 -2.32 -42.00 9.32
N GLY A 507 -2.84 -40.77 9.37
CA GLY A 507 -2.08 -39.57 9.03
C GLY A 507 -2.98 -38.38 8.77
N LEU A 508 -2.38 -37.27 8.35
CA LEU A 508 -3.07 -36.07 7.91
C LEU A 508 -2.98 -35.98 6.39
N ARG A 509 -4.11 -35.86 5.71
CA ARG A 509 -4.12 -35.54 4.29
C ARG A 509 -4.16 -34.03 4.13
N LEU A 510 -3.21 -33.49 3.38
CA LEU A 510 -3.11 -32.06 3.09
C LEU A 510 -3.44 -31.83 1.62
N SER A 511 -4.23 -30.79 1.35
CA SER A 511 -4.42 -30.23 0.02
C SER A 511 -3.82 -28.83 -0.01
N LEU A 512 -2.86 -28.58 -0.90
CA LEU A 512 -2.24 -27.26 -1.06
C LEU A 512 -2.95 -26.50 -2.19
N ASN A 513 -3.38 -25.27 -1.90
CA ASN A 513 -4.11 -24.46 -2.86
C ASN A 513 -3.16 -23.73 -3.82
N MET A 514 -2.59 -24.49 -4.74
CA MET A 514 -1.74 -24.01 -5.83
C MET A 514 -1.79 -25.00 -6.99
N LYS A 515 -1.35 -24.57 -8.18
CA LYS A 515 -1.27 -25.46 -9.34
C LYS A 515 -0.12 -26.44 -9.17
N PHE A 516 -0.36 -27.70 -9.53
CA PHE A 516 0.67 -28.75 -9.41
C PHE A 516 1.95 -28.41 -10.17
N ARG A 517 1.81 -27.80 -11.36
CA ARG A 517 2.95 -27.38 -12.20
C ARG A 517 3.81 -26.26 -11.59
N ASP A 518 3.26 -25.48 -10.66
CA ASP A 518 3.96 -24.37 -10.01
C ASP A 518 4.67 -24.84 -8.73
N LEU A 519 4.50 -26.12 -8.34
CA LEU A 519 5.08 -26.71 -7.14
C LEU A 519 6.51 -27.21 -7.38
N VAL A 520 7.42 -26.86 -6.46
CA VAL A 520 8.76 -27.43 -6.39
C VAL A 520 8.77 -28.52 -5.31
N ASP A 521 8.56 -29.76 -5.74
CA ASP A 521 8.61 -30.97 -4.88
C ASP A 521 9.81 -31.86 -5.25
N VAL A 522 10.93 -31.68 -4.54
CA VAL A 522 12.19 -32.40 -4.77
C VAL A 522 12.08 -33.90 -4.42
N LYS A 523 11.22 -34.26 -3.48
CA LYS A 523 11.04 -35.64 -3.00
C LYS A 523 9.92 -36.41 -3.74
N GLY A 524 9.11 -35.75 -4.57
CA GLY A 524 8.03 -36.38 -5.33
C GLY A 524 6.95 -37.01 -4.45
N VAL A 525 6.67 -36.42 -3.29
CA VAL A 525 5.66 -36.91 -2.33
C VAL A 525 4.25 -36.37 -2.65
N CYS A 526 4.15 -35.35 -3.49
CA CYS A 526 2.90 -34.74 -3.89
C CYS A 526 2.26 -35.44 -5.09
N ARG A 527 0.94 -35.46 -5.10
CA ARG A 527 0.12 -36.01 -6.17
C ARG A 527 -0.62 -34.89 -6.90
N ASP A 528 -0.57 -34.92 -8.24
CA ASP A 528 -1.43 -34.08 -9.10
C ASP A 528 -2.85 -34.62 -9.05
N ILE A 529 -3.76 -33.70 -8.77
CA ILE A 529 -5.15 -33.99 -8.52
C ILE A 529 -6.06 -32.94 -9.17
N THR A 530 -5.57 -32.19 -10.16
CA THR A 530 -6.27 -31.10 -10.87
C THR A 530 -7.68 -31.50 -11.34
N ASP A 531 -7.85 -32.71 -11.89
CA ASP A 531 -9.13 -33.19 -12.45
C ASP A 531 -9.90 -34.16 -11.53
N VAL A 532 -9.57 -34.18 -10.24
CA VAL A 532 -10.17 -35.11 -9.27
C VAL A 532 -11.19 -34.37 -8.41
N GLY A 533 -12.47 -34.75 -8.50
CA GLY A 533 -13.52 -34.20 -7.63
C GLY A 533 -13.27 -34.53 -6.15
N ARG A 534 -13.11 -33.49 -5.31
CA ARG A 534 -12.90 -33.62 -3.85
C ARG A 534 -13.42 -32.42 -3.07
N TRP A 535 -13.30 -32.51 -1.75
CA TRP A 535 -13.50 -31.43 -0.81
C TRP A 535 -12.15 -30.78 -0.47
N GLY A 536 -12.04 -29.45 -0.64
CA GLY A 536 -10.80 -28.68 -0.47
C GLY A 536 -10.35 -28.00 -1.77
N ASN A 537 -9.60 -26.91 -1.66
CA ASN A 537 -9.14 -26.12 -2.81
C ASN A 537 -7.70 -26.50 -3.19
N GLY A 538 -7.40 -26.63 -4.49
CA GLY A 538 -6.04 -26.84 -5.00
C GLY A 538 -5.81 -28.12 -5.79
N ASP A 539 -4.66 -28.14 -6.48
CA ASP A 539 -4.26 -29.20 -7.44
C ASP A 539 -3.19 -30.14 -6.87
N VAL A 540 -2.81 -29.98 -5.60
CA VAL A 540 -1.70 -30.71 -4.95
C VAL A 540 -2.16 -31.40 -3.68
N GLU A 541 -1.92 -32.71 -3.55
CA GLU A 541 -2.28 -33.52 -2.37
C GLU A 541 -1.05 -34.26 -1.86
N LEU A 542 -0.92 -34.33 -0.54
CA LEU A 542 0.09 -35.14 0.14
C LEU A 542 -0.46 -35.70 1.44
N THR A 543 0.19 -36.75 1.95
CA THR A 543 -0.13 -37.34 3.26
C THR A 543 1.05 -37.17 4.19
N LEU A 544 0.82 -36.54 5.34
CA LEU A 544 1.78 -36.45 6.44
C LEU A 544 1.49 -37.58 7.43
N SER A 545 2.47 -38.47 7.63
CA SER A 545 2.29 -39.64 8.51
C SER A 545 3.17 -39.59 9.75
N SER A 546 4.23 -38.77 9.75
CA SER A 546 5.18 -38.70 10.87
C SER A 546 5.71 -37.29 11.13
N LYS A 547 6.17 -37.01 12.36
CA LYS A 547 6.66 -35.68 12.76
C LYS A 547 7.95 -35.29 12.04
N GLU A 548 8.78 -36.26 11.64
CA GLU A 548 10.04 -36.04 10.93
C GLU A 548 9.83 -35.48 9.50
N GLU A 549 8.63 -35.64 8.94
CA GLU A 549 8.26 -35.13 7.62
C GLU A 549 7.86 -33.65 7.67
N ILE A 550 7.51 -33.11 8.85
CA ILE A 550 7.01 -31.74 9.03
C ILE A 550 7.93 -30.69 8.41
N PRO A 551 9.27 -30.69 8.62
CA PRO A 551 10.14 -29.66 8.05
C PRO A 551 10.06 -29.60 6.52
N TYR A 552 9.91 -30.75 5.86
CA TYR A 552 9.79 -30.81 4.41
C TYR A 552 8.41 -30.38 3.94
N VAL A 553 7.36 -30.88 4.59
CA VAL A 553 5.96 -30.53 4.28
C VAL A 553 5.71 -29.04 4.48
N MET A 554 6.31 -28.43 5.50
CA MET A 554 6.25 -26.98 5.72
C MET A 554 6.88 -26.18 4.57
N GLY A 555 7.93 -26.70 3.92
CA GLY A 555 8.49 -26.10 2.71
C GLY A 555 7.50 -26.06 1.54
N LEU A 556 6.64 -27.08 1.40
CA LEU A 556 5.59 -27.13 0.38
C LEU A 556 4.41 -26.21 0.74
N ILE A 557 3.99 -26.20 2.02
CA ILE A 557 2.93 -25.31 2.51
C ILE A 557 3.34 -23.83 2.32
N ARG A 558 4.60 -23.49 2.60
CA ARG A 558 5.13 -22.12 2.40
C ARG A 558 5.05 -21.69 0.94
N GLN A 559 5.30 -22.57 -0.03
CA GLN A 559 5.13 -22.23 -1.45
C GLN A 559 3.69 -21.86 -1.78
N SER A 560 2.70 -22.60 -1.28
CA SER A 560 1.28 -22.28 -1.50
C SER A 560 0.88 -20.96 -0.83
N PHE A 561 1.38 -20.70 0.37
CA PHE A 561 1.21 -19.42 1.06
C PHE A 561 1.86 -18.26 0.29
N GLU A 562 3.10 -18.41 -0.16
CA GLU A 562 3.84 -17.38 -0.90
C GLU A 562 3.17 -17.02 -2.22
N ILE A 563 2.66 -17.99 -2.98
CA ILE A 563 1.91 -17.73 -4.22
C ILE A 563 0.65 -16.90 -3.94
N GLN A 564 -0.06 -17.24 -2.87
CA GLN A 564 -1.26 -16.50 -2.46
C GLN A 564 -0.92 -15.05 -2.09
N MET A 565 0.20 -14.84 -1.40
CA MET A 565 0.66 -13.51 -0.98
C MET A 565 1.24 -12.70 -2.14
N SER A 566 1.90 -13.35 -3.10
CA SER A 566 2.50 -12.71 -4.29
C SER A 566 1.45 -12.25 -5.29
N ASN A 567 0.33 -12.97 -5.42
CA ASN A 567 -0.81 -12.54 -6.24
C ASN A 567 -1.59 -11.35 -5.65
N GLY A 568 -1.17 -10.80 -4.50
CA GLY A 568 -1.70 -9.57 -3.90
C GLY A 568 -0.76 -8.35 -3.96
N ALA A 569 0.52 -8.54 -4.34
CA ALA A 569 1.56 -7.52 -4.31
C ALA A 569 1.55 -6.58 -5.54
#